data_AF-L7LE66-F1
#
_entry.id   AF-L7LE66-F1
#
_cell.length_a   1.000
_cell.length_b   1.000
_cell.length_c   1.000
_cell.angle_alpha   90.00
_cell.angle_beta   90.00
_cell.angle_gamma   90.00
#
_symmetry.space_group_name_H-M   'P 1'
#
loop_
_entity.id
_entity.type
_entity.pdbx_description
1 polymer ?
#
loop_
_entity_poly.entity_id
_entity_poly.type
_entity_poly.pdbx_seq_one_letter_code
_entity_poly.pdbx_strand_id
1 'polypeptide(L)'
;DTARRGRAAGGDAAAYAAQLSAALEQLVQVTAAAWADGDPAQALANATAYLEGAGHIVVAWMWLEQLLAVGDRQGAFYDGKRAAARYFFGYELPKTGPQLALVGAGDRTALDAEPDWF
;
A
#
# COMPACT_ATOMS: atom_id res chain seq x y z
N ASP A 1 -7.53 1.88 -16.06
CA ASP A 1 -6.96 1.64 -14.73
C ASP A 1 -8.05 1.27 -13.73
N THR A 2 -7.71 0.45 -12.73
CA THR A 2 -8.56 -0.17 -11.71
C THR A 2 -9.26 0.84 -10.82
N ALA A 3 -8.56 1.89 -10.38
CA ALA A 3 -9.15 2.89 -9.50
C ALA A 3 -10.31 3.64 -10.17
N ARG A 4 -10.19 3.91 -11.48
CA ARG A 4 -11.29 4.47 -12.29
C ARG A 4 -12.51 3.54 -12.34
N ARG A 5 -12.28 2.23 -12.51
CA ARG A 5 -13.37 1.22 -12.53
C ARG A 5 -14.05 1.13 -11.15
N GLY A 6 -13.27 1.13 -10.07
CA GLY A 6 -13.77 1.18 -8.69
C GLY A 6 -14.68 2.37 -8.42
N ARG A 7 -14.25 3.57 -8.79
CA ARG A 7 -15.08 4.79 -8.66
C ARG A 7 -16.39 4.68 -9.46
N ALA A 8 -16.35 4.16 -10.68
CA ALA A 8 -17.54 4.01 -11.51
C ALA A 8 -18.53 2.96 -10.97
N ALA A 9 -18.05 1.93 -10.27
CA ALA A 9 -18.90 0.90 -9.66
C ALA A 9 -19.69 1.41 -8.43
N GLY A 10 -19.23 2.49 -7.77
CA GLY A 10 -19.89 3.04 -6.60
C GLY A 10 -19.70 2.22 -5.31
N GLY A 11 -20.44 2.57 -4.26
CA GLY A 11 -20.43 1.87 -2.97
C GLY A 11 -19.03 1.70 -2.37
N ASP A 12 -18.79 0.54 -1.75
CA ASP A 12 -17.51 0.19 -1.15
C ASP A 12 -16.35 0.21 -2.17
N ALA A 13 -16.61 -0.19 -3.43
CA ALA A 13 -15.58 -0.20 -4.47
C ALA A 13 -15.05 1.21 -4.79
N ALA A 14 -15.92 2.23 -4.73
CA ALA A 14 -15.51 3.62 -4.90
C ALA A 14 -14.67 4.13 -3.72
N ALA A 15 -15.04 3.77 -2.49
CA ALA A 15 -14.25 4.11 -1.29
C ALA A 15 -12.86 3.45 -1.32
N TYR A 16 -12.81 2.16 -1.65
CA TYR A 16 -11.55 1.42 -1.78
C TYR A 16 -10.67 1.94 -2.91
N ALA A 17 -11.25 2.36 -4.04
CA ALA A 17 -10.50 3.01 -5.10
C ALA A 17 -9.84 4.33 -4.64
N ALA A 18 -10.51 5.12 -3.81
CA ALA A 18 -9.94 6.36 -3.27
C ALA A 18 -8.78 6.06 -2.30
N GLN A 19 -8.96 5.10 -1.39
CA GLN A 19 -7.90 4.66 -0.48
C GLN A 19 -6.68 4.11 -1.21
N LEU A 20 -6.90 3.27 -2.24
CA LEU A 20 -5.82 2.72 -3.06
C LEU A 20 -5.06 3.83 -3.80
N SER A 21 -5.77 4.79 -4.40
CA SER A 21 -5.13 5.93 -5.07
C SER A 21 -4.28 6.76 -4.11
N ALA A 22 -4.78 7.06 -2.92
CA ALA A 22 -4.02 7.82 -1.92
C ALA A 22 -2.75 7.08 -1.47
N ALA A 23 -2.85 5.77 -1.21
CA ALA A 23 -1.70 4.97 -0.82
C ALA A 23 -0.66 4.85 -1.95
N LEU A 24 -1.11 4.71 -3.19
CA LEU A 24 -0.22 4.67 -4.36
C LEU A 24 0.47 6.02 -4.60
N GLU A 25 -0.25 7.14 -4.46
CA GLU A 25 0.33 8.47 -4.55
C GLU A 25 1.41 8.69 -3.49
N GLN A 26 1.14 8.29 -2.24
CA GLN A 26 2.13 8.34 -1.17
C GLN A 26 3.35 7.47 -1.47
N LEU A 27 3.13 6.24 -1.97
CA LEU A 27 4.23 5.35 -2.37
C LEU A 27 5.13 6.02 -3.42
N VAL A 28 4.56 6.57 -4.50
CA VAL A 28 5.33 7.25 -5.56
C VAL A 28 6.13 8.44 -5.00
N GLN A 29 5.52 9.24 -4.12
CA GLN A 29 6.18 10.37 -3.49
C GLN A 29 7.39 9.93 -2.65
N VAL A 30 7.23 8.91 -1.80
CA VAL A 30 8.33 8.45 -0.95
C VAL A 30 9.40 7.70 -1.74
N THR A 31 9.05 6.99 -2.82
CA THR A 31 10.04 6.42 -3.74
C THR A 31 10.91 7.51 -4.34
N ALA A 32 10.30 8.61 -4.82
CA ALA A 32 11.06 9.72 -5.38
C ALA A 32 11.94 10.40 -4.32
N ALA A 33 11.42 10.61 -3.12
CA ALA A 33 12.17 11.20 -2.01
C ALA A 33 13.37 10.35 -1.57
N ALA A 34 13.19 9.02 -1.47
CA ALA A 34 14.23 8.10 -1.04
C ALA A 34 15.46 8.09 -1.98
N TRP A 35 15.28 8.45 -3.26
CA TRP A 35 16.35 8.48 -4.27
C TRP A 35 16.81 9.90 -4.63
N ALA A 36 16.35 10.93 -3.91
CA ALA A 36 16.57 12.32 -4.30
C ALA A 36 18.04 12.76 -4.30
N ASP A 37 18.87 12.17 -3.46
CA ASP A 37 20.32 12.44 -3.38
C ASP A 37 21.18 11.50 -4.26
N GLY A 38 20.57 10.44 -4.78
CA GLY A 38 21.25 9.41 -5.58
C GLY A 38 22.16 8.47 -4.78
N ASP A 39 22.12 8.48 -3.44
CA ASP A 39 22.91 7.61 -2.59
C ASP A 39 22.18 6.28 -2.33
N PRO A 40 22.68 5.14 -2.84
CA PRO A 40 22.05 3.85 -2.61
C PRO A 40 22.00 3.44 -1.13
N ALA A 41 22.98 3.84 -0.31
CA ALA A 41 23.00 3.47 1.11
C ALA A 41 21.85 4.15 1.87
N GLN A 42 21.64 5.44 1.60
CA GLN A 42 20.50 6.21 2.12
C GLN A 42 19.16 5.68 1.60
N ALA A 43 19.06 5.42 0.29
CA ALA A 43 17.83 4.93 -0.34
C ALA A 43 17.39 3.56 0.19
N LEU A 44 18.35 2.69 0.50
CA LEU A 44 18.10 1.31 0.94
C LEU A 44 18.03 1.16 2.47
N ALA A 45 18.35 2.19 3.25
CA ALA A 45 18.33 2.14 4.72
C ALA A 45 16.97 1.64 5.29
N ASN A 46 15.87 1.97 4.62
CA ASN A 46 14.50 1.58 5.01
C ASN A 46 13.82 0.66 3.98
N ALA A 47 14.59 -0.10 3.20
CA ALA A 47 14.08 -0.92 2.08
C ALA A 47 13.01 -1.95 2.52
N THR A 48 13.14 -2.55 3.70
CA THR A 48 12.13 -3.50 4.20
C THR A 48 10.78 -2.84 4.42
N ALA A 49 10.75 -1.69 5.11
CA ALA A 49 9.51 -0.93 5.33
C ALA A 49 8.87 -0.48 4.01
N TYR A 50 9.70 -0.06 3.04
CA TYR A 50 9.25 0.25 1.70
C TYR A 50 8.58 -0.94 1.00
N LEU A 51 9.25 -2.11 1.00
CA LEU A 51 8.75 -3.30 0.32
C LEU A 51 7.49 -3.87 0.97
N GLU A 52 7.38 -3.80 2.30
CA GLU A 52 6.15 -4.18 3.01
C GLU A 52 4.98 -3.26 2.63
N GLY A 53 5.20 -1.94 2.67
CA GLY A 53 4.19 -0.95 2.30
C GLY A 53 3.72 -1.09 0.85
N ALA A 54 4.67 -1.24 -0.09
CA ALA A 54 4.38 -1.48 -1.49
C ALA A 54 3.64 -2.81 -1.70
N GLY A 55 4.04 -3.87 -1.01
CA GLY A 55 3.38 -5.18 -1.06
C GLY A 55 1.91 -5.11 -0.64
N HIS A 56 1.61 -4.40 0.45
CA HIS A 56 0.23 -4.20 0.89
C HIS A 56 -0.59 -3.43 -0.16
N ILE A 57 -0.03 -2.41 -0.81
CA ILE A 57 -0.71 -1.66 -1.88
C ILE A 57 -1.04 -2.58 -3.07
N VAL A 58 -0.10 -3.44 -3.48
CA VAL A 58 -0.32 -4.40 -4.58
C VAL A 58 -1.43 -5.40 -4.22
N VAL A 59 -1.45 -5.92 -2.99
CA VAL A 59 -2.49 -6.88 -2.58
C VAL A 59 -3.86 -6.19 -2.46
N ALA A 60 -3.92 -4.94 -1.98
CA ALA A 60 -5.15 -4.14 -1.99
C ALA A 60 -5.69 -3.94 -3.41
N TRP A 61 -4.80 -3.64 -4.36
CA TRP A 61 -5.15 -3.54 -5.78
C TRP A 61 -5.76 -4.83 -6.33
N MET A 62 -5.13 -5.98 -6.03
CA MET A 62 -5.67 -7.30 -6.43
C MET A 62 -7.05 -7.57 -5.82
N TRP A 63 -7.28 -7.18 -4.56
CA TRP A 63 -8.60 -7.31 -3.93
C TRP A 63 -9.66 -6.42 -4.56
N LEU A 64 -9.31 -5.19 -4.96
CA LEU A 64 -10.24 -4.32 -5.68
C LEU A 64 -10.61 -4.89 -7.05
N GLU A 65 -9.65 -5.47 -7.78
CA GLU A 65 -9.95 -6.20 -9.03
C GLU A 65 -10.89 -7.38 -8.81
N GLN A 66 -10.68 -8.16 -7.74
CA GLN A 66 -11.57 -9.27 -7.42
C GLN A 66 -12.96 -8.78 -7.02
N LEU A 67 -13.07 -7.72 -6.21
CA LEU A 67 -14.36 -7.13 -5.83
C LEU A 67 -15.14 -6.67 -7.07
N LEU A 68 -14.46 -5.98 -7.99
CA LEU A 68 -15.04 -5.54 -9.26
C LEU A 68 -15.45 -6.71 -10.15
N ALA A 69 -14.66 -7.77 -10.20
CA ALA A 69 -14.99 -8.96 -10.95
C ALA A 69 -16.24 -9.64 -10.38
N VAL A 70 -16.36 -9.74 -9.05
CA VAL A 70 -17.52 -10.36 -8.39
C VAL A 70 -18.82 -9.65 -8.77
N GLY A 71 -18.86 -8.31 -8.71
CA GLY A 71 -20.07 -7.53 -8.99
C GLY A 71 -21.25 -7.96 -8.11
N ASP A 72 -22.42 -8.11 -8.71
CA ASP A 72 -23.68 -8.41 -8.00
C ASP A 72 -23.89 -9.91 -7.73
N ARG A 73 -22.91 -10.76 -8.04
CA ARG A 73 -23.01 -12.21 -7.83
C ARG A 73 -23.11 -12.54 -6.32
N GLN A 74 -23.97 -13.50 -6.00
CA GLN A 74 -24.31 -13.88 -4.62
C GLN A 74 -23.91 -15.34 -4.32
N GLY A 75 -23.71 -15.65 -3.03
CA GLY A 75 -23.33 -16.96 -2.53
C GLY A 75 -21.99 -16.92 -1.81
N ALA A 76 -21.76 -17.91 -0.93
CA ALA A 76 -20.67 -17.91 0.05
C ALA A 76 -19.29 -17.56 -0.53
N PHE A 77 -18.96 -18.03 -1.74
CA PHE A 77 -17.71 -17.69 -2.41
C PHE A 77 -17.59 -16.20 -2.72
N TYR A 78 -18.63 -15.59 -3.29
CA TYR A 78 -18.66 -14.17 -3.67
C TYR A 78 -18.74 -13.26 -2.44
N ASP A 79 -19.51 -13.67 -1.43
CA ASP A 79 -19.58 -12.99 -0.14
C ASP A 79 -18.23 -13.01 0.58
N GLY A 80 -17.51 -14.14 0.52
CA GLY A 80 -16.16 -14.26 1.05
C GLY A 80 -15.16 -13.32 0.36
N LYS A 81 -15.26 -13.12 -0.95
CA LYS A 81 -14.43 -12.13 -1.69
C LYS A 81 -14.70 -10.70 -1.26
N ARG A 82 -15.98 -10.32 -1.06
CA ARG A 82 -16.36 -9.02 -0.51
C ARG A 82 -15.81 -8.82 0.90
N ALA A 83 -15.95 -9.83 1.76
CA ALA A 83 -15.44 -9.79 3.13
C ALA A 83 -13.90 -9.66 3.18
N ALA A 84 -13.18 -10.38 2.33
CA ALA A 84 -11.73 -10.30 2.25
C ALA A 84 -11.25 -8.92 1.73
N ALA A 85 -11.92 -8.35 0.72
CA ALA A 85 -11.64 -6.99 0.29
C ALA A 85 -11.87 -5.98 1.42
N ARG A 86 -13.01 -6.09 2.12
CA ARG A 86 -13.32 -5.23 3.27
C ARG A 86 -12.28 -5.32 4.38
N TYR A 87 -11.84 -6.53 4.71
CA TYR A 87 -10.76 -6.76 5.67
C TYR A 87 -9.48 -6.08 5.20
N PHE A 88 -9.07 -6.30 3.95
CA PHE A 88 -7.81 -5.78 3.46
C PHE A 88 -7.78 -4.24 3.46
N PHE A 89 -8.82 -3.59 2.95
CA PHE A 89 -8.91 -2.13 2.94
C PHE A 89 -9.11 -1.52 4.33
N GLY A 90 -9.76 -2.23 5.26
CA GLY A 90 -10.00 -1.75 6.61
C GLY A 90 -8.86 -2.00 7.60
N TYR A 91 -8.07 -3.06 7.42
CA TYR A 91 -7.09 -3.54 8.42
C TYR A 91 -5.66 -3.58 7.89
N GLU A 92 -5.46 -4.00 6.64
CA GLU A 92 -4.11 -4.23 6.11
C GLU A 92 -3.56 -3.02 5.36
N LEU A 93 -4.36 -2.35 4.53
CA LEU A 93 -3.94 -1.16 3.81
C LEU A 93 -3.54 0.00 4.74
N PRO A 94 -4.22 0.28 5.88
CA PRO A 94 -3.80 1.36 6.77
C PRO A 94 -2.40 1.21 7.37
N LYS A 95 -1.86 -0.01 7.42
CA LYS A 95 -0.50 -0.28 7.94
C LYS A 95 0.60 0.34 7.07
N THR A 96 0.30 0.67 5.82
CA THR A 96 1.25 1.31 4.91
C THR A 96 1.60 2.74 5.33
N GLY A 97 0.70 3.44 6.03
CA GLY A 97 0.91 4.83 6.43
C GLY A 97 2.20 5.03 7.23
N PRO A 98 2.35 4.37 8.40
CA PRO A 98 3.58 4.43 9.18
C PRO A 98 4.83 3.93 8.45
N GLN A 99 4.72 2.85 7.66
CA GLN A 99 5.84 2.29 6.89
C GLN A 99 6.37 3.30 5.87
N LEU A 100 5.48 3.91 5.09
CA LEU A 100 5.84 4.90 4.08
C LEU A 100 6.29 6.22 4.72
N ALA A 101 5.75 6.60 5.89
CA ALA A 101 6.22 7.76 6.63
C ALA A 101 7.68 7.60 7.09
N LEU A 102 8.08 6.41 7.56
CA LEU A 102 9.47 6.11 7.90
C LEU A 102 10.40 6.25 6.68
N VAL A 103 10.00 5.69 5.53
CA VAL A 103 10.77 5.80 4.28
C VAL A 103 10.89 7.26 3.84
N GLY A 104 9.78 8.00 3.85
CA GLY A 104 9.76 9.41 3.46
C GLY A 104 10.56 10.34 4.38
N ALA A 105 10.73 9.97 5.66
CA ALA A 105 11.57 10.69 6.60
C ALA A 105 13.08 10.48 6.33
N GLY A 106 13.45 9.46 5.56
CA GLY A 106 14.85 9.14 5.26
C GLY A 106 15.64 8.77 6.51
N ASP A 107 15.01 8.15 7.51
CA ASP A 107 15.63 7.83 8.79
C ASP A 107 16.90 6.99 8.60
N ARG A 108 18.00 7.43 9.23
CA ARG A 108 19.33 6.81 9.11
C ARG A 108 19.73 6.03 10.35
N THR A 109 18.85 5.85 11.34
CA THR A 109 19.21 5.27 12.64
C THR A 109 19.93 3.92 12.50
N ALA A 110 19.44 3.05 11.61
CA ALA A 110 20.06 1.76 11.35
C ALA A 110 21.32 1.85 10.47
N LEU A 111 21.42 2.88 9.62
CA LEU A 111 22.57 3.09 8.73
C LEU A 111 23.78 3.68 9.48
N ASP A 112 23.52 4.60 10.41
CA ASP A 112 24.53 5.31 11.20
C ASP A 112 24.88 4.56 12.52
N ALA A 113 24.29 3.38 12.73
CA ALA A 113 24.55 2.52 13.88
C ALA A 113 25.94 1.88 13.82
N GLU A 114 26.77 2.12 14.84
CA GLU A 114 28.09 1.49 14.93
C GLU A 114 27.98 0.07 15.50
N PRO A 115 28.72 -0.91 14.94
CA PRO A 115 28.70 -2.29 15.44
C PRO A 115 29.03 -2.42 16.94
N ASP A 116 29.94 -1.60 17.46
CA ASP A 116 30.38 -1.64 18.86
C ASP A 116 29.31 -1.14 19.86
N TRP A 117 28.14 -0.70 19.40
CA TRP A 117 27.01 -0.32 20.25
C TRP A 117 26.10 -1.51 20.64
N PHE A 118 26.28 -2.69 20.05
CA PHE A 118 25.44 -3.89 20.23
C PHE A 118 26.27 -5.16 20.51
#